data_AF-A0A0G1MFA8-F1
#
_entry.id   AF-A0A0G1MFA8-F1
#
_cell.length_a   1.000
_cell.length_b   1.000
_cell.length_c   1.000
_cell.angle_alpha   90.00
_cell.angle_beta   90.00
_cell.angle_gamma   90.00
#
_symmetry.space_group_name_H-M   'P 1'
#
loop_
_entity.id
_entity.type
_entity.pdbx_description
1 polymer ?
#
loop_
_entity_poly.entity_id
_entity_poly.type
_entity_poly.pdbx_seq_one_letter_code
_entity_poly.pdbx_strand_id
1 'polypeptide(L)'
;FDKAQEVLKQRGRPHHKQKNEPQAFCGLLSCASCGMMITGEYKVKKQKNGNIHEYVYYHCTKKSKLKCPEPCIRQEELDRQLSSLIQKFSLRPD
;
A
#
# COMPACT_ATOMS: atom_id res chain seq x y z
N PHE A 1 9.06 22.92 -27.06
CA PHE A 1 8.93 21.84 -26.06
C PHE A 1 8.40 22.40 -24.74
N ASP A 2 8.91 23.56 -24.32
CA ASP A 2 8.58 24.22 -23.04
C ASP A 2 7.10 24.62 -22.91
N LYS A 3 6.52 25.19 -23.97
CA LYS A 3 5.07 25.53 -23.99
C LYS A 3 4.17 24.31 -23.80
N ALA A 4 4.56 23.14 -24.31
CA ALA A 4 3.80 21.90 -24.14
C ALA A 4 3.88 21.38 -22.69
N GLN A 5 5.05 21.48 -22.06
CA GLN A 5 5.25 21.15 -20.64
C GLN A 5 4.43 22.05 -19.72
N GLU A 6 4.31 23.33 -20.05
CA GLU A 6 3.54 24.30 -19.26
C GLU A 6 2.03 24.03 -19.32
N VAL A 7 1.50 23.71 -20.49
CA VAL A 7 0.09 23.29 -20.66
C VAL A 7 -0.19 21.97 -19.93
N LEU A 8 0.75 21.02 -19.94
CA LEU A 8 0.65 19.75 -19.19
C LEU A 8 0.64 19.98 -17.68
N LYS A 9 1.42 20.94 -17.16
CA LYS A 9 1.39 21.33 -15.74
C LYS A 9 0.07 21.99 -15.33
N GLN A 10 -0.51 22.81 -16.19
CA GLN A 10 -1.78 23.51 -15.92
C GLN A 10 -3.00 22.58 -16.01
N ARG A 11 -3.01 21.65 -16.98
CA ARG A 11 -4.14 20.74 -17.23
C ARG A 11 -4.00 19.39 -16.52
N GLY A 12 -2.79 19.06 -16.07
CA GLY A 12 -2.50 17.81 -15.38
C GLY A 12 -3.18 17.76 -14.02
N ARG A 13 -3.78 16.62 -13.69
CA ARG A 13 -4.29 16.38 -12.34
C ARG A 13 -3.12 16.52 -11.35
N PRO A 14 -3.24 17.35 -10.29
CA PRO A 14 -2.13 17.58 -9.38
C PRO A 14 -1.62 16.25 -8.82
N HIS A 15 -0.33 16.01 -8.99
CA HIS A 15 0.30 14.79 -8.49
C HIS A 15 0.31 14.86 -6.96
N HIS A 16 -0.52 14.05 -6.31
CA HIS A 16 -0.81 14.17 -4.88
C HIS A 16 0.39 13.83 -3.97
N LYS A 17 1.49 13.30 -4.54
CA LYS A 17 2.74 13.03 -3.83
C LYS A 17 3.94 13.39 -4.71
N GLN A 18 4.86 14.24 -4.23
CA GLN A 18 6.12 14.52 -4.95
C GLN A 18 7.16 13.39 -4.79
N LYS A 19 7.06 12.60 -3.72
CA LYS A 19 7.89 11.41 -3.48
C LYS A 19 7.05 10.14 -3.58
N ASN A 20 7.53 9.17 -4.34
CA ASN A 20 7.09 7.79 -4.19
C ASN A 20 7.70 7.26 -2.90
N GLU A 21 6.87 7.04 -1.89
CA GLU A 21 7.22 6.26 -0.71
C GLU A 21 6.64 4.85 -0.92
N PRO A 22 7.42 3.94 -1.54
CA PRO A 22 6.94 2.59 -1.76
C PRO A 22 6.73 1.92 -0.41
N GLN A 23 5.50 1.51 -0.15
CA GLN A 23 5.15 0.67 1.00
C GLN A 23 5.74 -0.73 0.79
N ALA A 24 6.26 -1.36 1.85
CA ALA A 24 7.08 -2.57 1.77
C ALA A 24 6.43 -3.72 0.99
N PHE A 25 5.11 -3.89 1.11
CA PHE A 25 4.40 -4.98 0.43
C PHE A 25 3.75 -4.59 -0.91
N CYS A 26 3.87 -3.31 -1.32
CA CYS A 26 3.40 -2.88 -2.64
C CYS A 26 4.33 -3.44 -3.74
N GLY A 27 3.76 -4.16 -4.70
CA GLY A 27 4.53 -4.82 -5.76
C GLY A 27 4.80 -6.30 -5.48
N LEU A 28 4.81 -6.71 -4.22
CA LEU A 28 5.02 -8.10 -3.81
C LEU A 28 3.72 -8.90 -3.78
N LEU A 29 2.64 -8.29 -3.29
CA LEU A 29 1.38 -8.99 -3.06
C LEU A 29 0.29 -8.60 -4.07
N SER A 30 -0.41 -9.61 -4.58
CA SER A 30 -1.62 -9.48 -5.38
C SER A 30 -2.80 -10.10 -4.65
N CYS A 31 -4.00 -9.56 -4.88
CA CYS A 31 -5.21 -10.09 -4.28
C CYS A 31 -5.72 -11.28 -5.10
N ALA A 32 -5.95 -12.41 -4.44
CA ALA A 32 -6.39 -13.65 -5.08
C ALA A 32 -7.76 -13.52 -5.76
N SER A 33 -8.67 -12.72 -5.19
CA SER A 33 -10.08 -12.62 -5.62
C SER A 33 -10.26 -11.65 -6.78
N CYS A 34 -9.52 -10.52 -6.77
CA CYS A 34 -9.64 -9.47 -7.79
C CYS A 34 -8.49 -9.51 -8.84
N GLY A 35 -7.42 -10.25 -8.57
CA GLY A 35 -6.18 -10.29 -9.38
C GLY A 35 -5.37 -8.98 -9.36
N MET A 36 -5.86 -7.96 -8.66
CA MET A 36 -5.22 -6.63 -8.64
C MET A 36 -4.19 -6.53 -7.51
N MET A 37 -3.26 -5.60 -7.68
CA MET A 37 -2.22 -5.31 -6.68
C MET A 37 -2.81 -4.78 -5.38
N ILE A 38 -2.13 -5.15 -4.28
CA ILE A 38 -2.39 -4.59 -2.95
C ILE A 38 -1.66 -3.24 -2.82
N THR A 39 -2.31 -2.27 -2.19
CA THR A 39 -1.74 -0.93 -1.90
C THR A 39 -1.78 -0.66 -0.41
N GLY A 40 -0.78 0.08 0.09
CA GLY A 40 -0.67 0.52 1.47
C GLY A 40 -1.17 1.96 1.69
N GLU A 41 -1.98 2.17 2.71
CA GLU A 41 -2.48 3.47 3.18
C GLU A 41 -1.94 3.74 4.60
N TYR A 42 -1.25 4.87 4.77
CA TYR A 42 -0.74 5.31 6.07
C TYR A 42 -1.76 6.23 6.74
N LYS A 43 -2.11 5.93 7.99
CA LYS A 43 -3.08 6.66 8.80
C LYS A 43 -2.48 7.06 10.13
N VAL A 44 -2.49 8.35 10.41
CA VAL A 44 -2.09 8.91 11.70
C VAL A 44 -3.34 9.27 12.49
N LYS A 45 -3.52 8.69 13.66
CA LYS A 45 -4.57 9.04 14.62
C LYS A 45 -3.96 9.81 15.77
N LYS A 46 -4.34 11.09 15.89
CA LYS A 46 -4.00 11.94 17.03
C LYS A 46 -5.13 11.85 18.05
N GLN A 47 -4.82 11.36 19.25
CA GLN A 47 -5.76 11.31 20.36
C GLN A 47 -5.84 12.67 21.07
N LYS A 48 -6.96 12.93 21.75
CA LYS A 48 -7.16 14.17 22.53
C LYS A 48 -6.14 14.36 23.65
N ASN A 49 -5.53 13.26 24.12
CA ASN A 49 -4.49 13.26 25.15
C ASN A 49 -3.07 13.55 24.62
N GLY A 50 -2.93 13.88 23.32
CA GLY A 50 -1.64 14.14 22.69
C GLY A 50 -0.94 12.91 22.10
N ASN A 51 -1.40 11.69 22.40
CA ASN A 51 -0.83 10.47 21.82
C ASN A 51 -1.06 10.39 20.30
N ILE A 52 0.01 10.10 19.57
CA ILE A 52 -0.01 9.91 18.11
C ILE A 52 0.16 8.42 17.85
N HIS A 53 -0.83 7.81 17.20
CA HIS A 53 -0.75 6.42 16.75
C HIS A 53 -0.70 6.37 15.24
N GLU A 54 0.29 5.67 14.72
CA GLU A 54 0.53 5.51 13.30
C GLU A 54 0.16 4.09 12.90
N TYR A 55 -0.61 3.95 11.83
CA TYR A 55 -1.06 2.66 11.31
C TYR A 55 -0.87 2.61 9.81
N VAL A 56 -0.31 1.53 9.32
CA VAL A 56 -0.29 1.20 7.88
C VAL A 56 -1.31 0.11 7.62
N TYR A 57 -2.20 0.35 6.67
CA TYR A 57 -3.21 -0.60 6.23
C TYR A 57 -2.94 -1.02 4.80
N TYR A 58 -3.07 -2.31 4.50
CA TYR A 58 -2.96 -2.85 3.15
C TYR A 58 -4.32 -3.32 2.64
N HIS A 59 -4.65 -3.03 1.37
CA HIS A 59 -5.91 -3.42 0.75
C HIS A 59 -5.82 -3.63 -0.78
N CYS A 60 -6.70 -4.46 -1.38
CA CYS A 60 -6.87 -4.51 -2.86
C CYS A 60 -7.26 -3.10 -3.34
N THR A 61 -6.68 -2.65 -4.46
CA THR A 61 -7.05 -1.37 -5.08
C THR A 61 -8.50 -1.31 -5.56
N LYS A 62 -9.16 -2.48 -5.68
CA LYS A 62 -10.54 -2.65 -6.16
C LYS A 62 -10.80 -1.97 -7.52
N LYS A 63 -9.75 -1.83 -8.34
CA LYS A 63 -9.81 -1.22 -9.69
C LYS A 63 -10.39 -2.15 -10.75
N SER A 64 -10.55 -3.43 -10.44
CA SER A 64 -11.21 -4.38 -11.33
C SER A 64 -12.71 -4.10 -11.40
N LYS A 65 -13.35 -4.49 -12.51
CA LYS A 65 -14.82 -4.48 -12.65
C LYS A 65 -15.49 -5.46 -11.68
N LEU A 66 -14.74 -6.42 -11.13
CA LEU A 66 -15.20 -7.40 -10.16
C LEU A 66 -15.26 -6.80 -8.74
N LYS A 67 -16.36 -7.04 -8.02
CA LYS A 67 -16.49 -6.65 -6.61
C LYS A 67 -15.54 -7.51 -5.76
N CYS A 68 -14.50 -6.89 -5.22
CA CYS A 68 -13.56 -7.55 -4.32
C CYS A 68 -14.07 -7.51 -2.86
N PRO A 69 -14.41 -8.67 -2.26
CA PRO A 69 -14.87 -8.75 -0.88
C PRO A 69 -13.74 -8.67 0.14
N GLU A 70 -12.47 -8.72 -0.30
CA GLU A 70 -11.34 -8.80 0.62
C GLU A 70 -11.29 -7.61 1.60
N PRO A 71 -11.08 -7.89 2.90
CA PRO A 71 -10.96 -6.87 3.93
C PRO A 71 -9.63 -6.13 3.86
N CYS A 72 -9.57 -4.98 4.50
CA CYS A 72 -8.31 -4.28 4.72
C CYS A 72 -7.59 -4.89 5.94
N ILE A 73 -6.29 -5.15 5.83
CA ILE A 73 -5.47 -5.73 6.89
C ILE A 73 -4.44 -4.71 7.40
N ARG A 74 -4.06 -4.79 8.68
CA ARG A 74 -2.97 -3.97 9.23
C ARG A 74 -1.60 -4.56 8.87
N GLN A 75 -0.61 -3.70 8.72
CA GLN A 75 0.77 -4.12 8.43
C GLN A 75 1.31 -5.13 9.44
N GLU A 76 1.09 -4.91 10.74
CA GLU A 76 1.56 -5.80 11.81
C GLU A 76 1.07 -7.24 11.64
N GLU A 77 -0.22 -7.40 11.32
CA GLU A 77 -0.83 -8.73 11.16
C GLU A 77 -0.39 -9.37 9.84
N LEU A 78 -0.29 -8.58 8.77
CA LEU A 78 0.20 -9.06 7.48
C LEU A 78 1.66 -9.53 7.56
N ASP A 79 2.51 -8.76 8.25
CA ASP A 79 3.91 -9.09 8.48
C ASP A 79 4.03 -10.38 9.28
N ARG A 80 3.30 -10.52 10.39
CA ARG A 80 3.25 -11.75 11.18
C ARG A 80 2.90 -12.98 10.34
N GLN A 81 1.86 -12.88 9.50
CA GLN A 81 1.44 -13.98 8.63
C GLN A 81 2.52 -14.31 7.59
N LEU A 82 3.13 -13.28 6.99
CA LEU A 82 4.18 -13.45 5.98
C LEU A 82 5.45 -14.05 6.59
N SER A 83 5.93 -13.53 7.72
CA SER A 83 7.10 -14.06 8.44
C SER A 83 6.89 -15.51 8.84
N SER A 84 5.71 -15.86 9.33
CA SER A 84 5.38 -17.25 9.69
C SER A 84 5.40 -18.20 8.49
N LEU A 85 5.01 -17.73 7.30
CA LEU A 85 5.11 -18.52 6.07
C LEU A 85 6.56 -18.66 5.61
N ILE A 86 7.32 -17.56 5.56
CA ILE A 86 8.72 -17.55 5.11
C ILE A 86 9.60 -18.43 6.03
N GLN A 87 9.37 -18.38 7.35
CA GLN A 87 10.15 -19.15 8.32
C GLN A 87 10.06 -20.67 8.09
N LYS A 88 8.97 -21.18 7.50
CA LYS A 88 8.86 -22.62 7.16
C LYS A 88 9.84 -23.05 6.09
N PHE A 89 10.30 -22.10 5.26
CA PHE A 89 11.18 -22.35 4.13
C PHE A 89 12.59 -21.79 4.37
N SER A 90 12.89 -21.31 5.58
CA SER A 90 14.23 -20.85 5.90
C SER A 90 15.18 -22.03 5.95
N LEU A 91 16.14 -22.06 5.03
CA LEU A 91 17.28 -22.97 5.10
C LEU A 91 18.13 -22.60 6.32
N ARG A 92 18.78 -23.60 6.91
CA ARG A 92 19.74 -23.36 7.98
C ARG A 92 20.86 -22.46 7.47
N PRO A 93 21.33 -21.48 8.26
CA PRO A 93 22.59 -20.84 7.99
C PRO A 93 23.68 -21.87 8.32
N ASP A 94 24.36 -22.37 7.28
CA ASP A 94 25.63 -23.09 7.41
C ASP A 94 26.75 -22.13 7.85
#